data_AF-A0A644W2T8-F1
#
_entry.id   AF-A0A644W2T8-F1
#
_cell.length_a   1.000
_cell.length_b   1.000
_cell.length_c   1.000
_cell.angle_alpha   90.00
_cell.angle_beta   90.00
_cell.angle_gamma   90.00
#
_symmetry.space_group_name_H-M   'P 1'
#
loop_
_entity.id
_entity.type
_entity.pdbx_description
1 polymer ?
#
loop_
_entity_poly.entity_id
_entity_poly.type
_entity_poly.pdbx_seq_one_letter_code
_entity_poly.pdbx_strand_id
1 'polypeptide(L)'
;MKILYFCQKSENMIQRIQSLYLLGGALAILAMIFVPFSRVIADNAVGYLYLHTCKGASVVAGVYNPLLILFAGTVTAVSFLISIFLYKNRVRQMRFNAFLFILNCLLIGAMFYVPDRLATATHGNAYYKEIGILLPLVSMILLVFANKAIRKDEMKVRAADRLR
;
A
#
# COMPACT_ATOMS: atom_id res chain seq x y z
N MET A 1 -44.14 11.71 -22.63
CA MET A 1 -43.90 11.26 -21.23
C MET A 1 -42.72 10.29 -21.05
N LYS A 2 -42.28 9.53 -22.08
CA LYS A 2 -41.11 8.61 -21.99
C LYS A 2 -39.73 9.27 -22.11
N ILE A 3 -39.65 10.51 -22.60
CA ILE A 3 -38.37 11.22 -22.85
C ILE A 3 -37.82 11.84 -21.54
N LEU A 4 -38.66 12.15 -20.56
CA LEU A 4 -38.23 12.70 -19.26
C LEU A 4 -37.54 11.69 -18.35
N TYR A 5 -37.74 10.38 -18.57
CA TYR A 5 -37.04 9.33 -17.78
C TYR A 5 -35.57 9.15 -18.16
N PHE A 6 -35.17 9.58 -19.36
CA PHE A 6 -33.77 9.48 -19.78
C PHE A 6 -32.91 10.66 -19.27
N CYS A 7 -33.55 11.79 -18.95
CA CYS A 7 -32.88 13.03 -18.53
C CYS A 7 -32.70 13.16 -17.00
N GLN A 8 -32.85 12.06 -16.24
CA GLN A 8 -32.42 11.99 -14.84
C GLN A 8 -31.23 11.02 -14.66
N LYS A 9 -30.58 10.65 -15.77
CA LYS A 9 -29.49 9.66 -15.81
C LYS A 9 -28.22 10.21 -16.51
N SER A 10 -27.85 11.45 -16.16
CA SER A 10 -26.63 12.19 -16.58
C SER A 10 -26.72 13.51 -15.80
N GLU A 11 -25.82 13.99 -14.94
CA GLU A 11 -24.36 13.96 -14.80
C GLU A 11 -23.99 14.24 -13.31
N ASN A 12 -22.74 13.97 -12.92
CA ASN A 12 -22.08 14.38 -11.65
C ASN A 12 -22.23 13.47 -10.42
N MET A 13 -21.61 12.29 -10.47
CA MET A 13 -20.98 11.71 -9.26
C MET A 13 -19.72 10.90 -9.60
N ILE A 14 -18.84 11.41 -10.47
CA ILE A 14 -17.84 10.57 -11.14
C ILE A 14 -16.39 10.77 -10.65
N GLN A 15 -16.06 11.79 -9.85
CA GLN A 15 -14.78 11.76 -9.15
C GLN A 15 -14.93 11.13 -7.77
N ARG A 16 -14.87 9.79 -7.73
CA ARG A 16 -14.88 9.08 -6.45
C ARG A 16 -13.56 9.32 -5.74
N ILE A 17 -13.59 10.14 -4.69
CA ILE A 17 -12.43 10.46 -3.84
C ILE A 17 -11.73 9.20 -3.30
N GLN A 18 -12.45 8.08 -3.18
CA GLN A 18 -11.88 6.78 -2.82
C GLN A 18 -10.73 6.34 -3.75
N SER A 19 -10.83 6.61 -5.06
CA SER A 19 -9.80 6.22 -6.03
C SER A 19 -8.54 7.06 -5.87
N LEU A 20 -8.67 8.33 -5.44
CA LEU A 20 -7.53 9.19 -5.12
C LEU A 20 -6.78 8.68 -3.89
N TYR A 21 -7.50 8.26 -2.84
CA TYR A 21 -6.88 7.67 -1.66
C TYR A 21 -6.18 6.33 -1.98
N LEU A 22 -6.83 5.46 -2.78
CA LEU A 22 -6.22 4.20 -3.20
C LEU A 22 -4.99 4.44 -4.10
N LEU A 23 -5.04 5.43 -5.00
CA LEU A 23 -3.91 5.81 -5.83
C LEU A 23 -2.76 6.35 -4.97
N GLY A 24 -3.04 7.22 -4.00
CA GLY A 24 -2.04 7.71 -3.06
C GLY A 24 -1.40 6.58 -2.25
N GLY A 25 -2.19 5.58 -1.82
CA GLY A 25 -1.66 4.38 -1.17
C GLY A 25 -0.74 3.58 -2.10
N ALA A 26 -1.14 3.36 -3.35
CA ALA A 26 -0.30 2.71 -4.36
C ALA A 26 1.03 3.46 -4.56
N LEU A 27 0.96 4.78 -4.72
CA LEU A 27 2.13 5.63 -4.91
C LEU A 27 3.06 5.64 -3.69
N ALA A 28 2.51 5.61 -2.48
CA ALA A 28 3.32 5.49 -1.26
C ALA A 28 4.12 4.19 -1.22
N ILE A 29 3.51 3.05 -1.61
CA ILE A 29 4.23 1.78 -1.71
C ILE A 29 5.25 1.78 -2.85
N LEU A 30 4.90 2.34 -4.01
CA LEU A 30 5.83 2.46 -5.14
C LEU A 30 7.03 3.37 -4.84
N ALA A 31 6.83 4.43 -4.07
CA ALA A 31 7.91 5.33 -3.65
C ALA A 31 8.99 4.61 -2.84
N MET A 32 8.66 3.50 -2.17
CA MET A 32 9.62 2.70 -1.42
C MET A 32 10.68 2.03 -2.31
N ILE A 33 10.48 1.96 -3.62
CA ILE A 33 11.53 1.53 -4.57
C ILE A 33 12.71 2.50 -4.52
N PHE A 34 12.45 3.79 -4.32
CA PHE A 34 13.44 4.86 -4.39
C PHE A 34 13.94 5.31 -3.02
N VAL A 35 13.30 4.88 -1.93
CA VAL A 35 13.57 5.35 -0.57
C VAL A 35 13.99 4.17 0.31
N PRO A 36 15.15 4.25 1.01
CA PRO A 36 15.56 3.17 1.90
C PRO A 36 14.60 3.09 3.10
N PHE A 37 14.28 1.88 3.52
CA PHE A 37 13.38 1.65 4.65
C PHE A 37 14.10 1.28 5.95
N SER A 38 15.34 0.81 5.84
CA SER A 38 16.18 0.45 6.98
C SER A 38 17.65 0.50 6.54
N ARG A 39 18.56 0.51 7.51
CA ARG A 39 19.98 0.31 7.27
C ARG A 39 20.54 -0.72 8.23
N VAL A 40 21.54 -1.46 7.79
CA VAL A 40 22.32 -2.38 8.62
C VAL A 40 23.76 -1.90 8.65
N ILE A 41 24.36 -1.90 9.85
CA ILE A 41 25.77 -1.55 10.06
C ILE A 41 26.53 -2.82 10.46
N ALA A 42 27.52 -3.19 9.65
CA ALA A 42 28.43 -4.31 9.90
C ALA A 42 29.85 -3.85 9.55
N ASP A 43 30.84 -4.20 10.39
CA ASP A 43 32.26 -3.84 10.22
C ASP A 43 32.50 -2.35 9.92
N ASN A 44 31.84 -1.46 10.66
CA ASN A 44 31.88 0.00 10.46
C ASN A 44 31.41 0.50 9.08
N ALA A 45 30.81 -0.37 8.25
CA ALA A 45 30.24 -0.04 6.97
C ALA A 45 28.70 -0.06 7.04
N VAL A 46 28.06 0.86 6.31
CA VAL A 46 26.59 1.02 6.30
C VAL A 46 26.00 0.49 5.00
N GLY A 47 25.03 -0.41 5.11
CA GLY A 47 24.19 -0.87 3.99
C GLY A 47 22.77 -0.32 4.11
N TYR A 48 22.33 0.45 3.14
CA TYR A 48 20.97 0.99 3.04
C TYR A 48 20.08 0.02 2.25
N LEU A 49 18.97 -0.39 2.87
CA LEU A 49 18.05 -1.38 2.34
C LEU A 49 16.88 -0.71 1.62
N TYR A 50 16.71 -1.04 0.35
CA TYR A 50 15.58 -0.69 -0.51
C TYR A 50 14.78 -1.96 -0.80
N LEU A 51 13.53 -1.87 -1.30
CA LEU A 51 12.77 -3.10 -1.61
C LEU A 51 13.48 -4.04 -2.57
N HIS A 52 14.26 -3.50 -3.50
CA HIS A 52 14.81 -4.25 -4.62
C HIS A 52 16.33 -4.47 -4.52
N THR A 53 17.02 -3.78 -3.61
CA THR A 53 18.48 -3.81 -3.53
C THR A 53 19.00 -3.26 -2.20
N CYS A 54 20.28 -3.51 -1.93
CA CYS A 54 21.02 -2.86 -0.87
C CYS A 54 22.12 -2.00 -1.51
N LYS A 55 22.29 -0.76 -1.04
CA LYS A 55 23.38 0.13 -1.46
C LYS A 55 24.33 0.40 -0.29
N GLY A 56 25.63 0.46 -0.55
CA GLY A 56 26.65 0.72 0.48
C GLY A 56 27.50 -0.51 0.75
N ALA A 57 27.68 -0.86 2.03
CA ALA A 57 28.56 -1.92 2.50
C ALA A 57 28.49 -3.22 1.66
N SER A 58 29.63 -3.62 1.07
CA SER A 58 29.70 -4.78 0.18
C SER A 58 29.34 -6.09 0.88
N VAL A 59 29.71 -6.25 2.15
CA VAL A 59 29.36 -7.44 2.96
C VAL A 59 27.84 -7.53 3.14
N VAL A 60 27.18 -6.43 3.49
CA VAL A 60 25.72 -6.39 3.66
C VAL A 60 25.01 -6.61 2.32
N ALA A 61 25.48 -5.95 1.26
CA ALA A 61 24.91 -6.08 -0.07
C ALA A 61 25.05 -7.50 -0.65
N GLY A 62 26.14 -8.21 -0.35
CA GLY A 62 26.35 -9.59 -0.79
C GLY A 62 25.45 -10.62 -0.12
N VAL A 63 24.96 -10.34 1.09
CA VAL A 63 24.07 -11.23 1.84
C VAL A 63 22.59 -10.84 1.68
N TYR A 64 22.32 -9.59 1.31
CA TYR A 64 20.96 -9.09 1.20
C TYR A 64 20.15 -9.79 0.10
N ASN A 65 19.07 -10.47 0.49
CA ASN A 65 18.09 -11.05 -0.42
C ASN A 65 16.78 -10.24 -0.40
N PRO A 66 16.49 -9.42 -1.44
CA PRO A 66 15.29 -8.59 -1.49
C PRO A 66 14.01 -9.36 -1.80
N LEU A 67 14.06 -10.64 -2.20
CA LEU A 67 12.92 -11.32 -2.83
C LEU A 67 11.64 -11.29 -1.98
N LEU A 68 11.76 -11.55 -0.67
CA LEU A 68 10.61 -11.54 0.24
C LEU A 68 9.94 -10.17 0.30
N ILE A 69 10.73 -9.12 0.51
CA ILE A 69 10.21 -7.76 0.70
C ILE A 69 9.78 -7.13 -0.62
N LEU A 70 10.50 -7.41 -1.71
CA LEU A 70 10.13 -7.03 -3.07
C LEU A 70 8.79 -7.66 -3.45
N PHE A 71 8.61 -8.95 -3.19
CA PHE A 71 7.36 -9.66 -3.47
C PHE A 71 6.21 -9.07 -2.65
N ALA A 72 6.39 -8.92 -1.33
CA ALA A 72 5.36 -8.34 -0.46
C ALA A 72 4.97 -6.92 -0.89
N GLY A 73 5.95 -6.07 -1.22
CA GLY A 73 5.70 -4.71 -1.71
C GLY A 73 4.99 -4.69 -3.07
N THR A 74 5.44 -5.51 -4.01
CA THR A 74 4.84 -5.60 -5.35
C THR A 74 3.40 -6.08 -5.29
N VAL A 75 3.12 -7.15 -4.53
CA VAL A 75 1.76 -7.67 -4.34
C VAL A 75 0.87 -6.62 -3.67
N THR A 76 1.38 -5.87 -2.70
CA THR A 76 0.66 -4.78 -2.04
C THR A 76 0.33 -3.65 -3.03
N ALA A 77 1.32 -3.16 -3.79
CA ALA A 77 1.14 -2.10 -4.78
C ALA A 77 0.13 -2.49 -5.87
N VAL A 78 0.29 -3.70 -6.43
CA VAL A 78 -0.64 -4.24 -7.44
C VAL A 78 -2.05 -4.37 -6.87
N SER A 79 -2.18 -4.80 -5.62
CA SER A 79 -3.49 -4.90 -4.96
C SER A 79 -4.17 -3.53 -4.81
N PHE A 80 -3.44 -2.46 -4.46
CA PHE A 80 -4.02 -1.11 -4.48
C PHE A 80 -4.58 -0.75 -5.87
N LEU A 81 -3.82 -1.03 -6.94
CA LEU A 81 -4.26 -0.76 -8.31
C LEU A 81 -5.49 -1.59 -8.69
N ILE A 82 -5.49 -2.89 -8.36
CA ILE A 82 -6.66 -3.77 -8.57
C ILE A 82 -7.88 -3.20 -7.86
N SER A 83 -7.75 -2.78 -6.61
CA SER A 83 -8.87 -2.20 -5.84
C SER A 83 -9.51 -0.99 -6.53
N ILE A 84 -8.72 -0.14 -7.20
CA ILE A 84 -9.25 1.01 -7.95
C ILE A 84 -10.24 0.54 -9.02
N PHE A 85 -9.92 -0.53 -9.75
CA PHE A 85 -10.77 -1.09 -10.80
C PHE A 85 -12.01 -1.84 -10.28
N LEU A 86 -12.04 -2.24 -9.00
CA LEU A 86 -13.22 -2.84 -8.35
C LEU A 86 -14.34 -1.83 -8.03
N TYR A 87 -14.23 -0.57 -8.47
CA TYR A 87 -15.20 0.50 -8.19
C TYR A 87 -16.66 0.13 -8.55
N LYS A 88 -16.89 -0.77 -9.51
CA LYS A 88 -18.24 -1.18 -9.90
C LYS A 88 -19.01 -1.89 -8.78
N ASN A 89 -18.33 -2.61 -7.89
CA ASN A 89 -18.97 -3.35 -6.81
C ASN A 89 -18.37 -2.95 -5.45
N ARG A 90 -19.04 -2.00 -4.79
CA ARG A 90 -18.58 -1.36 -3.54
C ARG A 90 -18.36 -2.37 -2.42
N VAL A 91 -19.24 -3.37 -2.29
CA VAL A 91 -19.11 -4.43 -1.28
C VAL A 91 -17.89 -5.31 -1.54
N ARG A 92 -17.65 -5.72 -2.80
CA ARG A 92 -16.44 -6.46 -3.17
C ARG A 92 -15.17 -5.62 -2.96
N GLN A 93 -15.22 -4.34 -3.33
CA GLN A 93 -14.10 -3.40 -3.12
C GLN A 93 -13.72 -3.28 -1.64
N MET A 94 -14.70 -3.14 -0.74
CA MET A 94 -14.43 -3.11 0.71
C MET A 94 -13.84 -4.42 1.25
N ARG A 95 -14.35 -5.57 0.81
CA ARG A 95 -13.79 -6.88 1.22
C ARG A 95 -12.36 -7.06 0.72
N PHE A 96 -12.11 -6.67 -0.52
CA PHE A 96 -10.77 -6.70 -1.09
C PHE A 96 -9.81 -5.72 -0.36
N ASN A 97 -10.29 -4.54 0.03
CA ASN A 97 -9.51 -3.61 0.84
C ASN A 97 -9.18 -4.14 2.24
N ALA A 98 -10.01 -5.01 2.82
CA ALA A 98 -9.67 -5.68 4.07
C ALA A 98 -8.51 -6.67 3.87
N PHE A 99 -8.49 -7.41 2.74
CA PHE A 99 -7.35 -8.23 2.37
C PHE A 99 -6.09 -7.39 2.12
N LEU A 100 -6.22 -6.25 1.43
CA LEU A 100 -5.12 -5.31 1.21
C LEU A 100 -4.55 -4.74 2.52
N PHE A 101 -5.39 -4.52 3.54
CA PHE A 101 -4.93 -4.11 4.86
C PHE A 101 -4.00 -5.15 5.48
N ILE A 102 -4.37 -6.45 5.39
CA ILE A 102 -3.53 -7.56 5.89
C ILE A 102 -2.20 -7.61 5.13
N LEU A 103 -2.22 -7.49 3.79
CA LEU A 103 -0.99 -7.45 2.99
C LEU A 103 -0.06 -6.30 3.42
N ASN A 104 -0.63 -5.13 3.70
CA ASN A 104 0.14 -3.98 4.16
C ASN A 104 0.77 -4.23 5.55
N CYS A 105 0.03 -4.85 6.48
CA CYS A 105 0.57 -5.28 7.77
C CYS A 105 1.71 -6.30 7.61
N LEU A 106 1.58 -7.27 6.70
CA LEU A 106 2.62 -8.25 6.42
C LEU A 106 3.87 -7.59 5.83
N LEU A 107 3.71 -6.59 4.96
CA LEU A 107 4.82 -5.79 4.45
C LEU A 107 5.56 -5.06 5.58
N ILE A 108 4.82 -4.42 6.50
CA ILE A 108 5.41 -3.77 7.68
C ILE A 108 6.18 -4.80 8.52
N GLY A 109 5.61 -5.97 8.79
CA GLY A 109 6.30 -7.04 9.51
C GLY A 109 7.59 -7.49 8.81
N ALA A 110 7.55 -7.65 7.48
CA ALA A 110 8.74 -7.98 6.69
C ALA A 110 9.84 -6.90 6.76
N MET A 111 9.46 -5.63 6.93
CA MET A 111 10.41 -4.51 7.06
C MET A 111 11.20 -4.52 8.37
N PHE A 112 10.71 -5.20 9.40
CA PHE A 112 11.48 -5.47 10.63
C PHE A 112 12.20 -6.81 10.55
N TYR A 113 11.53 -7.84 10.02
CA TYR A 113 12.10 -9.17 9.92
C TYR A 113 13.35 -9.23 9.03
N VAL A 114 13.32 -8.61 7.84
CA VAL A 114 14.42 -8.71 6.87
C VAL A 114 15.72 -8.05 7.39
N PRO A 115 15.70 -6.80 7.90
CA PRO A 115 16.91 -6.19 8.45
C PRO A 115 17.47 -6.93 9.66
N ASP A 116 16.63 -7.44 10.58
CA ASP A 116 17.10 -8.19 11.75
C ASP A 116 17.79 -9.50 11.34
N ARG A 117 17.23 -10.23 10.37
CA ARG A 117 17.86 -11.46 9.83
C ARG A 117 19.17 -11.15 9.14
N LEU A 118 19.24 -10.04 8.39
CA LEU A 118 20.45 -9.59 7.73
C LEU A 118 21.52 -9.16 8.74
N ALA A 119 21.14 -8.42 9.77
CA ALA A 119 22.03 -8.01 10.86
C ALA A 119 22.64 -9.23 11.57
N THR A 120 21.81 -10.24 11.87
CA THR A 120 22.30 -11.50 12.45
C THR A 120 23.28 -12.22 11.53
N ALA A 121 22.99 -12.29 10.22
CA ALA A 121 23.85 -12.96 9.23
C ALA A 121 25.19 -12.23 8.98
N THR A 122 25.26 -10.94 9.29
CA THR A 122 26.44 -10.10 9.06
C THR A 122 27.16 -9.71 10.35
N HIS A 123 26.76 -10.28 11.50
CA HIS A 123 27.22 -9.87 12.84
C HIS A 123 27.11 -8.35 13.07
N GLY A 124 26.10 -7.73 12.45
CA GLY A 124 25.85 -6.29 12.47
C GLY A 124 24.64 -5.91 13.32
N ASN A 125 24.23 -4.65 13.19
CA ASN A 125 23.05 -4.08 13.86
C ASN A 125 22.09 -3.45 12.85
N ALA A 126 20.79 -3.76 12.98
CA ALA A 126 19.73 -3.14 12.19
C ALA A 126 19.26 -1.81 12.81
N TYR A 127 18.99 -0.82 11.97
CA TYR A 127 18.48 0.49 12.37
C TYR A 127 17.25 0.86 11.55
N TYR A 128 16.25 1.40 12.24
CA TYR A 128 14.91 1.69 11.72
C TYR A 128 14.60 3.19 11.67
N LYS A 129 15.61 4.01 11.39
CA LYS A 129 15.49 5.49 11.37
C LYS A 129 15.24 6.06 9.97
N GLU A 130 15.22 5.22 8.94
CA GLU A 130 15.05 5.65 7.56
C GLU A 130 13.58 5.99 7.25
N ILE A 131 13.35 7.05 6.49
CA ILE A 131 12.00 7.59 6.24
C ILE A 131 11.10 6.61 5.47
N GLY A 132 11.68 5.67 4.72
CA GLY A 132 10.92 4.66 3.97
C GLY A 132 10.06 3.76 4.86
N ILE A 133 10.36 3.65 6.17
CA ILE A 133 9.54 2.89 7.12
C ILE A 133 8.14 3.47 7.32
N LEU A 134 7.96 4.78 7.06
CA LEU A 134 6.69 5.48 7.23
C LEU A 134 5.75 5.33 6.02
N LEU A 135 6.29 5.03 4.83
CA LEU A 135 5.50 4.90 3.60
C LEU A 135 4.36 3.88 3.67
N PRO A 136 4.54 2.65 4.18
CA PRO A 136 3.43 1.71 4.34
C PRO A 136 2.41 2.21 5.38
N LEU A 137 2.83 2.93 6.43
CA LEU A 137 1.91 3.54 7.40
C LEU A 137 1.03 4.61 6.75
N VAL A 138 1.61 5.47 5.92
CA VAL A 138 0.87 6.47 5.12
C VAL A 138 -0.12 5.77 4.19
N SER A 139 0.33 4.72 3.48
CA SER A 139 -0.52 3.88 2.64
C SER A 139 -1.69 3.27 3.42
N MET A 140 -1.46 2.80 4.64
CA MET A 140 -2.49 2.22 5.51
C MET A 140 -3.54 3.26 5.93
N ILE A 141 -3.12 4.48 6.26
CA ILE A 141 -4.04 5.60 6.58
C ILE A 141 -4.91 5.94 5.37
N LEU A 142 -4.31 6.03 4.18
CA LEU A 142 -5.04 6.30 2.94
C LEU A 142 -6.04 5.18 2.61
N LEU A 143 -5.68 3.92 2.84
CA LEU A 143 -6.59 2.79 2.69
C LEU A 143 -7.81 2.89 3.61
N VAL A 144 -7.62 3.34 4.86
CA VAL A 144 -8.74 3.59 5.80
C VAL A 144 -9.64 4.70 5.29
N PHE A 145 -9.09 5.80 4.76
CA PHE A 145 -9.88 6.87 4.16
C PHE A 145 -10.62 6.42 2.90
N ALA A 146 -10.00 5.60 2.06
CA ALA A 146 -10.65 4.97 0.92
C ALA A 146 -11.87 4.13 1.37
N ASN A 147 -11.71 3.28 2.38
CA ASN A 147 -12.80 2.46 2.93
C ASN A 147 -13.93 3.30 3.53
N LYS A 148 -13.62 4.38 4.24
CA LYS A 148 -14.62 5.33 4.76
C LYS A 148 -15.42 5.96 3.61
N ALA A 149 -14.76 6.38 2.54
CA ALA A 149 -15.41 6.95 1.36
C ALA A 149 -16.32 5.92 0.65
N ILE A 150 -15.84 4.68 0.44
CA ILE A 150 -16.62 3.61 -0.19
C ILE A 150 -17.88 3.31 0.63
N ARG A 151 -17.76 3.21 1.96
CA ARG A 151 -18.91 2.96 2.85
C ARG A 151 -19.93 4.08 2.81
N LYS A 152 -19.48 5.35 2.81
CA LYS A 152 -20.37 6.51 2.68
C LYS A 152 -21.17 6.45 1.38
N ASP A 153 -20.51 6.11 0.29
CA ASP A 153 -21.18 6.02 -0.99
C ASP A 153 -22.15 4.84 -1.09
N GLU A 154 -21.81 3.68 -0.51
CA GLU A 154 -22.72 2.52 -0.45
C GLU A 154 -24.00 2.86 0.33
N MET A 155 -23.87 3.60 1.44
CA MET A 155 -25.03 4.06 2.21
C MET A 155 -25.93 5.00 1.41
N LYS A 156 -25.36 5.90 0.60
CA LYS A 156 -26.13 6.79 -0.28
C LYS A 156 -26.95 6.01 -1.31
N VAL A 157 -26.35 4.99 -1.94
CA VAL A 157 -27.05 4.13 -2.92
C VAL A 157 -28.20 3.39 -2.23
N ARG A 158 -27.93 2.75 -1.09
CA ARG A 158 -28.97 2.03 -0.33
C ARG A 158 -30.10 2.92 0.17
N ALA A 159 -29.80 4.16 0.56
CA ALA A 159 -30.82 5.10 1.00
C ALA A 159 -31.76 5.50 -0.16
N ALA A 160 -31.21 5.73 -1.36
CA ALA A 160 -32.01 6.03 -2.54
C ALA A 160 -32.90 4.85 -2.97
N ASP A 161 -32.42 3.62 -2.82
CA ASP A 161 -33.20 2.42 -3.15
C ASP A 161 -34.38 2.21 -2.18
N ARG A 162 -34.30 2.69 -0.93
CA ARG A 162 -35.39 2.58 0.06
C ARG A 162 -36.56 3.55 -0.16
N LEU A 163 -36.37 4.58 -0.97
CA LEU A 163 -37.38 5.61 -1.27
C LEU A 163 -38.14 5.34 -2.57
N ARG A 164 -37.78 4.26 -3.27
CA ARG A 164 -38.46 3.75 -4.46
C ARG A 164 -39.38 2.60 -4.07
#